data_AF-A0A8E2DSM0-F1
#
_entry.id   AF-A0A8E2DSM0-F1
#
_cell.length_a   1.000
_cell.length_b   1.000
_cell.length_c   1.000
_cell.angle_alpha   90.00
_cell.angle_beta   90.00
_cell.angle_gamma   90.00
#
_symmetry.space_group_name_H-M   'P 1'
#
loop_
_entity.id
_entity.type
_entity.pdbx_description
1 polymer ?
#
loop_
_entity_poly.entity_id
_entity_poly.type
_entity_poly.pdbx_seq_one_letter_code
_entity_poly.pdbx_strand_id
1 'polypeptide(L)'
;MEAMPMFARVRMVAFSLMIIVSLVWISLLSVEISTRWDISDPSQRGLVGVLIIVNSITAVMLPTLMIVEFRMWLDAARLLFLLLAHIGTALFENDPWFSLLPRLLRSGTAALYTAWNAGFNCPDENSDAQGVCRLINMYILLGTWVIPAMLLAYSSWSALVYYRYPHCLEAMIISDRRESVLPIMSPSMERHQSLSGTFGDVVTRHSSSHLSLPQHTATGERRESSRSADYARPSGRLSKGLPRWLE
;
A
#
# COMPACT_ATOMS: atom_id res chain seq x y z
N MET A 1 2.77 -20.49 8.62
CA MET A 1 3.25 -19.10 8.51
C MET A 1 3.42 -18.64 7.05
N GLU A 2 2.82 -19.32 6.06
CA GLU A 2 3.07 -19.03 4.63
C GLU A 2 1.98 -18.19 3.92
N ALA A 3 0.90 -17.82 4.61
CA ALA A 3 -0.18 -17.01 4.02
C ALA A 3 0.21 -15.53 3.77
N MET A 4 1.23 -15.04 4.48
CA MET A 4 1.70 -13.65 4.46
C MET A 4 2.39 -13.23 3.15
N PRO A 5 3.33 -14.01 2.56
CA PRO A 5 4.01 -13.61 1.32
C PRO A 5 3.08 -13.54 0.10
N MET A 6 1.99 -14.32 0.07
CA MET A 6 1.08 -14.32 -1.08
C MET A 6 0.32 -13.01 -1.21
N PHE A 7 -0.16 -12.44 -0.10
CA PHE A 7 -0.89 -11.16 -0.12
C PHE A 7 0.00 -10.01 -0.63
N ALA A 8 1.23 -9.93 -0.14
CA ALA A 8 2.19 -8.91 -0.57
C ALA A 8 2.52 -9.02 -2.07
N ARG A 9 2.68 -10.25 -2.59
CA ARG A 9 2.93 -10.49 -4.03
C ARG A 9 1.75 -10.06 -4.88
N VAL A 10 0.52 -10.45 -4.51
CA VAL A 10 -0.69 -10.06 -5.27
C VAL A 10 -0.85 -8.54 -5.29
N ARG A 11 -0.64 -7.88 -4.14
CA ARG A 11 -0.67 -6.41 -4.03
C ARG A 11 0.36 -5.74 -4.94
N MET A 12 1.60 -6.22 -4.92
CA MET A 12 2.69 -5.70 -5.76
C MET A 12 2.37 -5.87 -7.26
N VAL A 13 1.89 -7.05 -7.67
CA VAL A 13 1.52 -7.31 -9.07
C VAL A 13 0.36 -6.40 -9.50
N ALA A 14 -0.68 -6.27 -8.68
CA ALA A 14 -1.84 -5.42 -8.99
C ALA A 14 -1.42 -3.96 -9.17
N PHE A 15 -0.62 -3.39 -8.25
CA PHE A 15 -0.17 -2.01 -8.38
C PHE A 15 0.81 -1.82 -9.53
N SER A 16 1.70 -2.78 -9.78
CA SER A 16 2.60 -2.73 -10.95
C SER A 16 1.80 -2.67 -12.26
N LEU A 17 0.74 -3.47 -12.38
CA LEU A 17 -0.15 -3.43 -13.55
C LEU A 17 -0.86 -2.08 -13.67
N MET A 18 -1.39 -1.53 -12.57
CA MET A 18 -2.03 -0.21 -12.58
C MET A 18 -1.05 0.90 -13.00
N ILE A 19 0.21 0.84 -12.55
CA ILE A 19 1.26 1.80 -12.94
C ILE A 19 1.55 1.70 -14.43
N ILE A 20 1.75 0.49 -14.98
CA ILE A 20 2.01 0.30 -16.41
C ILE A 20 0.85 0.84 -17.24
N VAL A 21 -0.38 0.49 -16.89
CA VAL A 21 -1.58 0.98 -17.58
C VAL A 21 -1.67 2.51 -17.52
N SER A 22 -1.40 3.10 -16.35
CA SER A 22 -1.40 4.55 -16.17
C SER A 22 -0.32 5.24 -17.03
N LEU A 23 0.89 4.69 -17.10
CA LEU A 23 1.99 5.24 -17.92
C LEU A 23 1.69 5.15 -19.42
N VAL A 24 1.16 4.03 -19.89
CA VAL A 24 0.70 3.87 -21.28
C VAL A 24 -0.37 4.90 -21.58
N TRP A 25 -1.32 5.09 -20.67
CA TRP A 25 -2.41 6.04 -20.85
C TRP A 25 -1.93 7.50 -20.90
N ILE A 26 -1.04 7.90 -19.98
CA ILE A 26 -0.42 9.24 -19.99
C ILE A 26 0.34 9.48 -21.29
N SER A 27 1.07 8.47 -21.77
CA SER A 27 1.82 8.56 -23.03
C SER A 27 0.88 8.77 -24.23
N LEU A 28 -0.23 8.02 -24.29
CA LEU A 28 -1.24 8.18 -25.34
C LEU A 28 -1.88 9.58 -25.31
N LEU A 29 -2.28 10.06 -24.13
CA LEU A 29 -2.83 11.43 -23.98
C LEU A 29 -1.81 12.51 -24.37
N SER A 30 -0.52 12.28 -24.07
CA SER A 30 0.55 13.21 -24.42
C SER A 30 0.78 13.27 -25.94
N VAL A 31 0.74 12.12 -26.62
CA VAL A 31 0.82 12.10 -28.09
C VAL A 31 -0.41 12.76 -28.70
N GLU A 32 -1.60 12.46 -28.17
CA GLU A 32 -2.85 13.03 -28.67
C GLU A 32 -2.84 14.57 -28.58
N ILE A 33 -2.49 15.12 -27.42
CA ILE A 33 -2.45 16.58 -27.24
C ILE A 33 -1.41 17.24 -28.15
N SER A 34 -0.27 16.59 -28.41
CA SER A 34 0.73 17.10 -29.35
C SER A 34 0.24 17.06 -30.79
N THR A 35 -0.46 16.00 -31.21
CA THR A 35 -0.96 15.87 -32.59
C THR A 35 -2.13 16.79 -32.91
N ARG A 36 -2.94 17.15 -31.91
CA ARG A 36 -4.14 17.97 -32.08
C ARG A 36 -4.02 19.40 -31.55
N TRP A 37 -2.82 19.79 -31.12
CA TRP A 37 -2.60 21.07 -30.46
C TRP A 37 -3.09 22.26 -31.28
N ASP A 38 -2.93 22.26 -32.60
CA ASP A 38 -3.29 23.43 -33.40
C ASP A 38 -4.78 23.53 -33.75
N ILE A 39 -5.51 22.41 -33.71
CA ILE A 39 -6.92 22.32 -34.17
C ILE A 39 -7.90 22.33 -32.99
N SER A 40 -7.48 21.87 -31.81
CA SER A 40 -8.37 21.72 -30.65
C SER A 40 -8.78 23.05 -30.02
N ASP A 41 -10.04 23.14 -29.61
CA ASP A 41 -10.57 24.27 -28.84
C ASP A 41 -9.85 24.42 -27.48
N PRO A 42 -9.74 25.64 -26.95
CA PRO A 42 -9.07 25.89 -25.67
C PRO A 42 -9.70 25.14 -24.49
N SER A 43 -11.02 24.89 -24.51
CA SER A 43 -11.70 24.09 -23.49
C SER A 43 -11.27 22.62 -23.52
N GLN A 44 -11.11 22.04 -24.71
CA GLN A 44 -10.62 20.67 -24.88
C GLN A 44 -9.18 20.53 -24.38
N ARG A 45 -8.32 21.51 -24.69
CA ARG A 45 -6.93 21.53 -24.20
C ARG A 45 -6.88 21.58 -22.67
N GLY A 46 -7.76 22.39 -22.06
CA GLY A 46 -7.93 22.45 -20.61
C GLY A 46 -8.31 21.10 -20.01
N LEU A 47 -9.34 20.44 -20.57
CA LEU A 47 -9.82 19.14 -20.09
C LEU A 47 -8.74 18.06 -20.21
N VAL A 48 -8.07 17.96 -21.35
CA VAL A 48 -6.97 16.99 -21.54
C VAL A 48 -5.81 17.29 -20.59
N GLY A 49 -5.48 18.58 -20.38
CA GLY A 49 -4.48 19.00 -19.38
C GLY A 49 -4.83 18.55 -17.97
N VAL A 50 -6.08 18.76 -17.53
CA VAL A 50 -6.57 18.28 -16.22
C VAL A 50 -6.46 16.76 -16.13
N LEU A 51 -6.85 16.05 -17.19
CA LEU A 51 -6.78 14.59 -17.23
C LEU A 51 -5.34 14.07 -17.12
N ILE A 52 -4.38 14.73 -17.77
CA ILE A 52 -2.95 14.43 -17.66
C ILE A 52 -2.45 14.67 -16.23
N ILE A 53 -2.82 15.80 -15.62
CA ILE A 53 -2.43 16.13 -14.23
C ILE A 53 -2.97 15.07 -13.25
N VAL A 54 -4.25 14.72 -13.36
CA VAL A 54 -4.90 13.76 -12.47
C VAL A 54 -4.31 12.36 -12.64
N ASN A 55 -4.06 11.93 -13.88
CA ASN A 55 -3.36 10.67 -14.14
C ASN A 55 -1.92 10.68 -13.64
N SER A 56 -1.21 11.81 -13.75
CA SER A 56 0.15 11.96 -13.22
C SER A 56 0.20 11.85 -11.69
N ILE A 57 -0.73 12.53 -11.00
CA ILE A 57 -0.88 12.40 -9.55
C ILE A 57 -1.15 10.94 -9.18
N THR A 58 -2.04 10.27 -9.91
CA THR A 58 -2.37 8.86 -9.69
C THR A 58 -1.15 7.96 -9.91
N ALA A 59 -0.37 8.20 -10.96
CA ALA A 59 0.86 7.47 -11.27
C ALA A 59 1.95 7.62 -10.20
N VAL A 60 2.00 8.74 -9.48
CA VAL A 60 2.95 8.97 -8.37
C VAL A 60 2.39 8.42 -7.04
N MET A 61 1.10 8.55 -6.81
CA MET A 61 0.43 8.07 -5.60
C MET A 61 0.41 6.53 -5.50
N LEU A 62 0.26 5.82 -6.63
CA LEU A 62 0.24 4.35 -6.65
C LEU A 62 1.56 3.70 -6.16
N PRO A 63 2.76 4.10 -6.63
CA PRO A 63 4.02 3.67 -6.03
C PRO A 63 4.16 4.06 -4.57
N THR A 64 3.68 5.25 -4.18
CA THR A 64 3.69 5.69 -2.78
C THR A 64 2.84 4.76 -1.91
N LEU A 65 1.71 4.26 -2.41
CA LEU A 65 0.89 3.24 -1.76
C LEU A 65 1.61 1.89 -1.66
N MET A 66 2.46 1.57 -2.62
CA MET A 66 3.26 0.33 -2.62
C MET A 66 4.35 0.36 -1.54
N ILE A 67 4.99 1.51 -1.32
CA ILE A 67 6.13 1.66 -0.40
C ILE A 67 5.67 1.86 1.05
N VAL A 68 4.56 2.57 1.27
CA VAL A 68 4.07 2.85 2.63
C VAL A 68 3.47 1.60 3.25
N GLU A 69 3.79 1.37 4.53
CA GLU A 69 3.26 0.27 5.34
C GLU A 69 1.74 0.18 5.24
N PHE A 70 1.23 -1.05 5.17
CA PHE A 70 -0.18 -1.31 4.89
C PHE A 70 -1.06 -0.93 6.07
N ARG A 71 -1.51 0.32 6.11
CA ARG A 71 -2.59 0.76 7.00
C ARG A 71 -3.90 0.76 6.23
N MET A 72 -4.73 -0.23 6.51
CA MET A 72 -6.00 -0.49 5.79
C MET A 72 -6.92 0.75 5.72
N TRP A 73 -6.97 1.55 6.80
CA TRP A 73 -7.71 2.82 6.84
C TRP A 73 -7.12 3.89 5.93
N LEU A 74 -5.79 3.98 5.87
CA LEU A 74 -5.10 4.97 5.04
C LEU A 74 -5.20 4.60 3.56
N ASP A 75 -5.10 3.31 3.23
CA ASP A 75 -5.26 2.79 1.87
C ASP A 75 -6.68 3.05 1.36
N ALA A 76 -7.71 2.76 2.17
CA ALA A 76 -9.09 3.07 1.86
C ALA A 76 -9.33 4.57 1.65
N ALA A 77 -8.81 5.44 2.55
CA ALA A 77 -8.95 6.89 2.41
C ALA A 77 -8.25 7.44 1.15
N ARG A 78 -7.07 6.91 0.80
CA ARG A 78 -6.34 7.30 -0.41
C ARG A 78 -7.03 6.81 -1.68
N LEU A 79 -7.55 5.57 -1.69
CA LEU A 79 -8.36 5.04 -2.79
C LEU A 79 -9.64 5.86 -2.97
N LEU A 80 -10.30 6.21 -1.88
CA LEU A 80 -11.47 7.10 -1.90
C LEU A 80 -11.10 8.47 -2.45
N PHE A 81 -9.97 9.04 -2.03
CA PHE A 81 -9.48 10.33 -2.53
C PHE A 81 -9.16 10.27 -4.03
N LEU A 82 -8.50 9.21 -4.51
CA LEU A 82 -8.23 9.03 -5.94
C LEU A 82 -9.52 8.86 -6.75
N LEU A 83 -10.48 8.11 -6.22
CA LEU A 83 -11.79 7.94 -6.84
C LEU A 83 -12.59 9.26 -6.87
N LEU A 84 -12.54 10.03 -5.78
CA LEU A 84 -13.12 11.37 -5.70
C LEU A 84 -12.40 12.37 -6.61
N ALA A 85 -11.08 12.25 -6.81
CA ALA A 85 -10.35 13.08 -7.75
C ALA A 85 -10.77 12.77 -9.19
N HIS A 86 -10.88 11.49 -9.56
CA HIS A 86 -11.35 11.07 -10.88
C HIS A 86 -12.82 11.40 -11.16
N ILE A 87 -13.70 11.34 -10.15
CA ILE A 87 -15.10 11.75 -10.29
C ILE A 87 -15.24 13.27 -10.20
N GLY A 88 -14.42 13.90 -9.35
CA GLY A 88 -14.45 15.32 -9.02
C GLY A 88 -13.97 16.21 -10.16
N THR A 89 -13.12 15.71 -11.07
CA THR A 89 -12.76 16.45 -12.29
C THR A 89 -13.94 16.73 -13.20
N ALA A 90 -15.03 15.96 -13.10
CA ALA A 90 -16.28 16.24 -13.81
C ALA A 90 -17.18 17.26 -13.06
N LEU A 91 -16.89 17.55 -11.78
CA LEU A 91 -17.69 18.41 -10.90
C LEU A 91 -17.05 19.77 -10.64
N PHE A 92 -15.75 19.95 -10.93
CA PHE A 92 -15.00 21.11 -10.44
C PHE A 92 -15.18 22.38 -11.28
N GLU A 93 -15.72 22.30 -12.50
CA GLU A 93 -15.60 23.45 -13.41
C GLU A 93 -16.68 24.53 -13.26
N ASN A 94 -17.83 24.33 -12.59
CA ASN A 94 -18.86 25.38 -12.60
C ASN A 94 -19.75 25.68 -11.38
N ASP A 95 -19.72 25.00 -10.21
CA ASP A 95 -20.60 25.43 -9.10
C ASP A 95 -20.22 25.02 -7.65
N PRO A 96 -20.58 25.83 -6.63
CA PRO A 96 -20.31 25.58 -5.21
C PRO A 96 -21.29 24.55 -4.60
N TRP A 97 -21.16 23.27 -4.98
CA TRP A 97 -22.21 22.26 -4.77
C TRP A 97 -21.92 21.15 -3.75
N PHE A 98 -21.16 21.43 -2.67
CA PHE A 98 -20.85 20.44 -1.63
C PHE A 98 -22.12 19.82 -0.94
N SER A 99 -23.31 20.39 -1.16
CA SER A 99 -24.57 19.97 -0.54
C SER A 99 -25.43 18.96 -1.32
N LEU A 100 -25.09 18.56 -2.55
CA LEU A 100 -25.91 17.62 -3.35
C LEU A 100 -25.27 16.23 -3.60
N LEU A 101 -24.06 16.03 -3.07
CA LEU A 101 -23.26 14.82 -3.17
C LEU A 101 -24.03 13.50 -2.87
N PRO A 102 -24.96 13.42 -1.89
CA PRO A 102 -25.64 12.15 -1.58
C PRO A 102 -26.72 11.75 -2.59
N ARG A 103 -27.25 12.70 -3.37
CA ARG A 103 -28.34 12.43 -4.32
C ARG A 103 -27.85 12.05 -5.71
N LEU A 104 -26.69 12.57 -6.13
CA LEU A 104 -26.05 12.24 -7.41
C LEU A 104 -25.33 10.88 -7.40
N LEU A 105 -24.95 10.35 -6.24
CA LEU A 105 -24.34 9.02 -6.14
C LEU A 105 -25.29 7.87 -6.57
N ARG A 106 -26.60 8.14 -6.73
CA ARG A 106 -27.62 7.15 -7.11
C ARG A 106 -28.00 7.19 -8.59
N SER A 107 -27.76 8.30 -9.30
CA SER A 107 -27.98 8.43 -10.74
C SER A 107 -26.61 8.42 -11.43
N GLY A 108 -26.25 7.28 -12.00
CA GLY A 108 -24.90 6.97 -12.47
C GLY A 108 -24.18 8.10 -13.21
N THR A 109 -22.90 8.25 -12.88
CA THR A 109 -21.88 9.12 -13.49
C THR A 109 -21.83 9.06 -15.03
N ALA A 110 -22.39 8.02 -15.65
CA ALA A 110 -22.54 7.93 -17.09
C ALA A 110 -23.41 9.05 -17.69
N ALA A 111 -24.49 9.45 -17.01
CA ALA A 111 -25.41 10.46 -17.54
C ALA A 111 -24.82 11.87 -17.53
N LEU A 112 -24.02 12.20 -16.49
CA LEU A 112 -23.36 13.50 -16.38
C LEU A 112 -22.27 13.67 -17.44
N TYR A 113 -21.52 12.60 -17.71
CA TYR A 113 -20.51 12.63 -18.76
C TYR A 113 -21.15 12.71 -20.16
N THR A 114 -22.23 11.97 -20.43
CA THR A 114 -22.94 12.11 -21.72
C THR A 114 -23.63 13.47 -21.88
N ALA A 115 -24.10 14.08 -20.80
CA ALA A 115 -24.69 15.42 -20.84
C ALA A 115 -23.63 16.51 -21.06
N TRP A 116 -22.44 16.37 -20.46
CA TRP A 116 -21.32 17.28 -20.67
C TRP A 116 -20.65 17.12 -22.05
N ASN A 117 -20.63 15.89 -22.57
CA ASN A 117 -19.96 15.53 -23.82
C ASN A 117 -20.82 15.78 -25.08
N ALA A 118 -22.06 16.26 -24.92
CA ALA A 118 -22.93 16.64 -26.04
C ALA A 118 -22.43 17.89 -26.80
N GLY A 119 -21.48 18.64 -26.23
CA GLY A 119 -20.92 19.86 -26.83
C GLY A 119 -19.69 19.68 -27.72
N PHE A 120 -19.09 18.47 -27.78
CA PHE A 120 -17.97 18.21 -28.69
C PHE A 120 -18.49 17.95 -30.10
N ASN A 121 -18.93 19.01 -30.77
CA ASN A 121 -19.28 18.96 -32.17
C ASN A 121 -17.99 18.78 -32.97
N CYS A 122 -17.75 17.57 -33.48
CA CYS A 122 -16.72 17.37 -34.48
C CYS A 122 -17.10 18.22 -35.71
N PRO A 123 -16.18 18.98 -36.31
CA PRO A 123 -16.48 19.77 -37.50
C PRO A 123 -16.99 18.85 -38.62
N ASP A 124 -18.13 19.21 -39.23
CA ASP A 124 -18.85 18.39 -40.23
C ASP A 124 -18.18 18.37 -41.62
N GLU A 125 -16.95 18.86 -41.74
CA GLU A 125 -16.33 19.15 -43.04
C GLU A 125 -16.01 17.87 -43.84
N ASN A 126 -15.62 16.78 -43.17
CA ASN A 126 -15.27 15.51 -43.82
C ASN A 126 -15.77 14.30 -43.02
N SER A 127 -16.40 13.34 -43.69
CA SER A 127 -16.91 12.09 -43.08
C SER A 127 -15.82 11.29 -42.35
N ASP A 128 -14.60 11.31 -42.89
CA ASP A 128 -13.47 10.56 -42.34
C ASP A 128 -12.95 11.20 -41.03
N ALA A 129 -12.97 12.53 -40.95
CA ALA A 129 -12.56 13.28 -39.76
C ALA A 129 -13.55 13.07 -38.61
N GLN A 130 -14.85 12.97 -38.92
CA GLN A 130 -15.90 12.71 -37.94
C GLN A 130 -15.71 11.33 -37.29
N GLY A 131 -15.38 10.30 -38.07
CA GLY A 131 -15.11 8.95 -37.58
C GLY A 131 -13.95 8.91 -36.58
N VAL A 132 -12.82 9.54 -36.93
CA VAL A 132 -11.62 9.59 -36.07
C VAL A 132 -11.88 10.38 -34.77
N CYS A 133 -12.58 11.51 -34.87
CA CYS A 133 -12.96 12.34 -33.73
C CYS A 133 -13.82 11.55 -32.72
N ARG A 134 -14.83 10.84 -33.21
CA ARG A 134 -15.71 10.01 -32.36
C ARG A 134 -14.97 8.84 -31.73
N LEU A 135 -14.06 8.21 -32.48
CA LEU A 135 -13.24 7.11 -32.00
C LEU A 135 -12.34 7.55 -30.85
N ILE A 136 -11.68 8.71 -30.97
CA ILE A 136 -10.81 9.26 -29.93
C ILE A 136 -11.60 9.62 -28.68
N ASN A 137 -12.75 10.29 -28.81
CA ASN A 137 -13.60 10.60 -27.67
C ASN A 137 -14.04 9.32 -26.93
N MET A 138 -14.39 8.27 -27.68
CA MET A 138 -14.70 6.95 -27.10
C MET A 138 -13.48 6.35 -26.38
N TYR A 139 -12.28 6.44 -26.95
CA TYR A 139 -11.05 5.97 -26.30
C TYR A 139 -10.77 6.73 -25.00
N ILE A 140 -10.83 8.06 -25.02
CA ILE A 140 -10.64 8.90 -23.83
C ILE A 140 -11.60 8.46 -22.72
N LEU A 141 -12.87 8.31 -23.08
CA LEU A 141 -13.91 7.87 -22.17
C LEU A 141 -13.57 6.47 -21.64
N LEU A 142 -13.25 5.51 -22.49
CA LEU A 142 -12.90 4.16 -22.05
C LEU A 142 -11.70 4.16 -21.10
N GLY A 143 -10.62 4.86 -21.42
CA GLY A 143 -9.42 4.88 -20.57
C GLY A 143 -9.60 5.63 -19.25
N THR A 144 -10.47 6.66 -19.20
CA THR A 144 -10.84 7.29 -17.92
C THR A 144 -11.54 6.33 -16.95
N TRP A 145 -12.19 5.29 -17.45
CA TRP A 145 -12.86 4.27 -16.63
C TRP A 145 -11.97 3.08 -16.27
N VAL A 146 -10.90 2.81 -17.02
CA VAL A 146 -10.01 1.68 -16.77
C VAL A 146 -9.38 1.77 -15.38
N ILE A 147 -8.85 2.93 -14.99
CA ILE A 147 -8.20 3.11 -13.68
C ILE A 147 -9.21 2.96 -12.53
N PRO A 148 -10.36 3.68 -12.50
CA PRO A 148 -11.39 3.46 -11.49
C PRO A 148 -11.89 2.01 -11.43
N ALA A 149 -12.11 1.36 -12.57
CA ALA A 149 -12.56 -0.03 -12.62
C ALA A 149 -11.53 -0.98 -11.98
N MET A 150 -10.24 -0.80 -12.26
CA MET A 150 -9.16 -1.56 -11.64
C MET A 150 -9.09 -1.32 -10.13
N LEU A 151 -9.27 -0.08 -9.66
CA LEU A 151 -9.30 0.25 -8.23
C LEU A 151 -10.51 -0.38 -7.54
N LEU A 152 -11.70 -0.34 -8.17
CA LEU A 152 -12.91 -0.98 -7.65
C LEU A 152 -12.78 -2.50 -7.60
N ALA A 153 -12.19 -3.11 -8.63
CA ALA A 153 -11.91 -4.55 -8.66
C ALA A 153 -10.93 -4.94 -7.55
N TYR A 154 -9.84 -4.19 -7.37
CA TYR A 154 -8.87 -4.41 -6.29
C TYR A 154 -9.49 -4.23 -4.90
N SER A 155 -10.30 -3.19 -4.71
CA SER A 155 -11.05 -2.94 -3.46
C SER A 155 -12.00 -4.09 -3.15
N SER A 156 -12.77 -4.53 -4.14
CA SER A 156 -13.73 -5.64 -4.01
C SER A 156 -13.02 -6.96 -3.68
N TRP A 157 -11.90 -7.25 -4.36
CA TRP A 157 -11.06 -8.40 -4.07
C TRP A 157 -10.52 -8.35 -2.64
N SER A 158 -9.98 -7.21 -2.22
CA SER A 158 -9.44 -7.02 -0.88
C SER A 158 -10.51 -7.18 0.20
N ALA A 159 -11.72 -6.65 -0.04
CA ALA A 159 -12.88 -6.81 0.84
C ALA A 159 -13.35 -8.28 0.91
N LEU A 160 -13.33 -9.00 -0.20
CA LEU A 160 -13.68 -10.43 -0.24
C LEU A 160 -12.67 -11.28 0.55
N VAL A 161 -11.37 -11.01 0.40
CA VAL A 161 -10.31 -11.67 1.17
C VAL A 161 -10.47 -11.37 2.66
N TYR A 162 -10.76 -10.11 3.02
CA TYR A 162 -11.02 -9.72 4.40
C TYR A 162 -12.22 -10.46 4.99
N TYR A 163 -13.33 -10.50 4.26
CA TYR A 163 -14.56 -11.16 4.72
C TYR A 163 -14.37 -12.68 4.87
N ARG A 164 -13.56 -13.30 4.01
CA ARG A 164 -13.33 -14.75 4.01
C ARG A 164 -12.30 -15.21 5.03
N TYR A 165 -11.35 -14.35 5.43
CA TYR A 165 -10.23 -14.71 6.32
C TYR A 165 -10.00 -13.71 7.47
N PRO A 166 -11.01 -13.45 8.34
CA PRO A 166 -10.91 -12.43 9.39
C PRO A 166 -9.77 -12.72 10.38
N HIS A 167 -9.57 -13.97 10.78
CA HIS A 167 -8.55 -14.36 11.77
C HIS A 167 -7.10 -14.16 11.29
N CYS A 168 -6.84 -14.25 9.98
CA CYS A 168 -5.49 -14.05 9.46
C CYS A 168 -5.07 -12.57 9.48
N LEU A 169 -6.06 -11.68 9.36
CA LEU A 169 -5.83 -10.24 9.36
C LEU A 169 -5.57 -9.69 10.76
N GLU A 170 -6.28 -10.22 11.76
CA GLU A 170 -6.04 -9.86 13.16
C GLU A 170 -4.62 -10.21 13.60
N ALA A 171 -4.07 -11.32 13.11
CA ALA A 171 -2.67 -11.69 13.32
C ALA A 171 -1.69 -10.68 12.70
N MET A 172 -2.00 -10.10 11.53
CA MET A 172 -1.17 -9.05 10.91
C MET A 172 -1.17 -7.76 11.73
N ILE A 173 -2.35 -7.31 12.18
CA ILE A 173 -2.49 -6.09 12.98
C ILE A 173 -1.74 -6.21 14.31
N ILE A 174 -1.76 -7.39 14.94
CA ILE A 174 -1.07 -7.64 16.21
C ILE A 174 0.45 -7.74 16.02
N SER A 175 0.92 -8.33 14.92
CA SER A 175 2.36 -8.45 14.62
C SER A 175 3.02 -7.08 14.51
N ASP A 176 2.38 -6.16 13.79
CA ASP A 176 2.88 -4.79 13.54
C ASP A 176 3.04 -3.98 14.84
N ARG A 177 2.10 -4.14 15.78
CA ARG A 177 2.20 -3.52 17.11
C ARG A 177 3.34 -4.07 17.96
N ARG A 178 3.82 -5.29 17.71
CA ARG A 178 4.87 -5.91 18.52
C ARG A 178 6.28 -5.58 18.04
N GLU A 179 6.47 -5.30 16.75
CA GLU A 179 7.80 -4.99 16.21
C GLU A 179 8.26 -3.55 16.51
N SER A 180 7.32 -2.63 16.74
CA SER A 180 7.63 -1.25 17.16
C SER A 180 7.91 -1.11 18.66
N VAL A 181 7.57 -2.12 19.47
CA VAL A 181 8.03 -2.22 20.85
C VAL A 181 9.35 -2.97 20.81
N LEU A 182 10.42 -2.24 20.47
CA LEU A 182 11.76 -2.67 20.80
C LEU A 182 11.71 -3.21 22.23
N PRO A 183 12.26 -4.40 22.52
CA PRO A 183 12.46 -4.79 23.90
C PRO A 183 13.28 -3.66 24.49
N ILE A 184 12.62 -2.80 25.27
CA ILE A 184 13.28 -1.82 26.12
C ILE A 184 14.30 -2.70 26.81
N MET A 185 15.58 -2.47 26.49
CA MET A 185 16.68 -2.94 27.28
C MET A 185 16.32 -2.42 28.66
N SER A 186 15.70 -3.29 29.45
CA SER A 186 15.51 -3.07 30.87
C SER A 186 16.91 -2.71 31.32
N PRO A 187 17.17 -1.49 31.81
CA PRO A 187 18.49 -1.18 32.33
C PRO A 187 18.75 -2.31 33.31
N SER A 188 19.81 -3.08 33.06
CA SER A 188 20.28 -4.01 34.06
C SER A 188 20.41 -3.16 35.30
N MET A 189 19.53 -3.36 36.27
CA MET A 189 19.79 -2.90 37.61
C MET A 189 21.04 -3.66 38.01
N GLU A 190 22.19 -3.06 37.68
CA GLU A 190 23.40 -3.18 38.46
C GLU A 190 22.97 -2.77 39.86
N ARG A 191 22.54 -3.80 40.56
CA ARG A 191 22.41 -3.88 41.98
C ARG A 191 23.79 -3.50 42.49
N HIS A 192 24.01 -2.21 42.72
CA HIS A 192 24.92 -1.73 43.74
C HIS A 192 24.42 -2.32 45.06
N GLN A 193 24.78 -3.57 45.30
CA GLN A 193 24.98 -4.10 46.63
C GLN A 193 26.11 -3.27 47.21
N SER A 194 25.74 -2.13 47.80
CA SER A 194 26.55 -1.46 48.80
C SER A 194 26.53 -2.36 50.03
N LEU A 195 27.36 -3.39 49.99
CA LEU A 195 27.72 -4.23 51.12
C LEU A 195 28.54 -3.37 52.08
N SER A 196 27.87 -2.68 53.00
CA SER A 196 28.48 -2.32 54.29
C SER A 196 28.66 -3.62 55.08
N GLY A 197 29.79 -4.28 54.84
CA GLY A 197 30.22 -5.50 55.50
C GLY A 197 31.70 -5.41 55.85
N THR A 198 31.97 -4.73 56.96
CA THR A 198 32.97 -5.04 57.98
C THR A 198 34.27 -5.73 57.56
N PHE A 199 35.37 -4.96 57.64
CA PHE A 199 36.66 -5.29 58.25
C PHE A 199 36.99 -6.79 58.47
N GLY A 200 38.02 -7.29 57.80
CA GLY A 200 38.56 -8.64 58.03
C GLY A 200 39.67 -9.01 57.06
N ASP A 201 40.87 -8.57 57.44
CA ASP A 201 42.22 -8.78 56.93
C ASP A 201 42.59 -10.18 56.37
N VAL A 202 43.77 -10.24 55.73
CA VAL A 202 44.62 -11.42 55.42
C VAL A 202 44.73 -11.88 53.95
N VAL A 203 45.67 -11.23 53.23
CA VAL A 203 46.89 -11.78 52.60
C VAL A 203 46.81 -13.11 51.82
N THR A 204 47.03 -13.06 50.49
CA THR A 204 48.16 -13.68 49.72
C THR A 204 47.95 -13.50 48.20
N ARG A 205 48.81 -12.74 47.50
CA ARG A 205 49.87 -13.19 46.56
C ARG A 205 49.48 -14.26 45.52
N HIS A 206 49.42 -13.85 44.24
CA HIS A 206 50.19 -14.38 43.08
C HIS A 206 49.58 -13.77 41.80
N SER A 207 50.27 -12.90 41.05
CA SER A 207 51.35 -13.20 40.09
C SER A 207 50.90 -14.17 38.99
N SER A 208 50.56 -13.63 37.82
CA SER A 208 51.25 -13.89 36.55
C SER A 208 50.38 -13.57 35.34
N SER A 209 50.88 -12.60 34.58
CA SER A 209 50.74 -12.43 33.14
C SER A 209 50.62 -13.74 32.34
N HIS A 210 49.79 -13.78 31.31
CA HIS A 210 50.21 -14.31 30.01
C HIS A 210 49.32 -13.81 28.86
N LEU A 211 49.97 -13.10 27.94
CA LEU A 211 49.55 -12.84 26.56
C LEU A 211 49.35 -14.16 25.80
N SER A 212 48.35 -14.21 24.92
CA SER A 212 48.46 -14.88 23.61
C SER A 212 47.26 -14.58 22.69
N LEU A 213 47.49 -13.70 21.70
CA LEU A 213 47.13 -13.91 20.28
C LEU A 213 48.10 -14.98 19.71
N PRO A 214 47.99 -15.55 18.48
CA PRO A 214 47.00 -15.36 17.39
C PRO A 214 46.58 -16.69 16.68
N GLN A 215 45.92 -16.56 15.52
CA GLN A 215 46.29 -17.22 14.23
C GLN A 215 45.40 -18.36 13.66
N HIS A 216 44.85 -18.09 12.46
CA HIS A 216 44.53 -18.97 11.29
C HIS A 216 43.68 -20.26 11.52
N THR A 217 42.87 -20.79 10.59
CA THR A 217 43.10 -21.08 9.16
C THR A 217 41.79 -21.52 8.50
N ALA A 218 41.77 -21.46 7.18
CA ALA A 218 40.69 -21.87 6.29
C ALA A 218 40.50 -23.40 6.16
N THR A 219 39.50 -23.76 5.33
CA THR A 219 39.30 -25.01 4.57
C THR A 219 38.78 -26.26 5.30
N GLY A 220 37.71 -26.85 4.75
CA GLY A 220 37.44 -28.29 4.90
C GLY A 220 35.97 -28.69 5.02
N GLU A 221 35.38 -29.07 3.89
CA GLU A 221 34.51 -30.25 3.70
C GLU A 221 33.54 -30.76 4.79
N ARG A 222 32.28 -30.87 4.35
CA ARG A 222 31.48 -32.12 4.34
C ARG A 222 31.26 -32.82 5.69
N ARG A 223 30.06 -32.62 6.26
CA ARG A 223 29.39 -33.66 7.04
C ARG A 223 27.87 -33.47 7.06
N GLU A 224 27.18 -34.26 6.24
CA GLU A 224 25.83 -34.73 6.57
C GLU A 224 25.92 -35.49 7.90
N SER A 225 25.12 -35.05 8.87
CA SER A 225 24.90 -35.77 10.11
C SER A 225 23.45 -35.58 10.53
N SER A 226 22.63 -36.54 10.11
CA SER A 226 21.38 -36.91 10.74
C SER A 226 21.57 -37.12 12.25
N ARG A 227 20.94 -36.28 13.08
CA ARG A 227 20.61 -36.50 14.50
C ARG A 227 19.45 -35.54 14.78
N SER A 228 18.19 -35.97 14.73
CA SER A 228 17.52 -36.73 15.79
C SER A 228 17.92 -36.23 17.18
N ALA A 229 17.21 -35.21 17.63
CA ALA A 229 17.12 -34.84 19.04
C ALA A 229 15.69 -34.37 19.30
N ASP A 230 14.89 -35.30 19.79
CA ASP A 230 13.62 -35.08 20.46
C ASP A 230 13.79 -34.03 21.57
N TYR A 231 13.31 -32.81 21.32
CA TYR A 231 13.03 -31.89 22.40
C TYR A 231 11.60 -32.11 22.87
N ALA A 232 11.47 -33.04 23.83
CA ALA A 232 10.31 -33.16 24.69
C ALA A 232 10.03 -31.80 25.35
N ARG A 233 8.99 -31.12 24.86
CA ARG A 233 8.55 -29.82 25.37
C ARG A 233 7.73 -30.05 26.65
N PRO A 234 8.09 -29.44 27.79
CA PRO A 234 7.37 -29.64 29.04
C PRO A 234 5.98 -29.01 28.94
N SER A 235 4.95 -29.84 29.13
CA SER A 235 3.55 -29.45 29.32
C SER A 235 3.41 -28.70 30.66
N GLY A 236 3.74 -27.41 30.66
CA GLY A 236 3.37 -26.47 31.71
C GLY A 236 1.86 -26.20 31.64
N ARG A 237 1.06 -27.11 32.20
CA ARG A 237 -0.38 -26.94 32.43
C ARG A 237 -0.57 -25.82 33.45
N LEU A 238 -0.68 -24.58 32.98
CA LEU A 238 -1.02 -23.42 33.79
C LEU A 238 -2.53 -23.47 34.08
N SER A 239 -2.92 -24.16 35.15
CA SER A 239 -4.25 -24.07 35.73
C SER A 239 -4.42 -22.68 36.35
N LYS A 240 -4.93 -21.72 35.58
CA LYS A 240 -5.41 -20.44 36.12
C LYS A 240 -6.70 -20.71 36.89
N GLY A 241 -6.62 -20.62 38.22
CA GLY A 241 -7.79 -20.65 39.10
C GLY A 241 -8.76 -19.52 38.74
N LEU A 242 -10.04 -19.88 38.71
CA LEU A 242 -11.15 -18.96 38.45
C LEU A 242 -11.27 -17.95 39.61
N PRO A 243 -11.41 -16.64 39.35
CA PRO A 243 -11.57 -15.65 40.42
C PRO A 243 -12.93 -15.77 41.13
N ARG A 244 -12.88 -15.68 42.46
CA ARG A 244 -13.93 -16.04 43.43
C ARG A 244 -15.01 -14.96 43.66
N TRP A 245 -15.23 -14.05 42.71
CA TRP A 245 -16.15 -12.90 42.89
C TRP A 245 -17.53 -13.14 42.27
N LEU A 246 -17.97 -14.39 42.18
CA LEU A 246 -19.23 -14.81 41.56
C LEU A 246 -20.16 -15.53 42.56
N GLU A 247 -19.96 -15.31 43.86
CA GLU A 247 -20.88 -15.71 44.95
C GLU A 247 -21.46 -14.49 45.64
#